data_AF-A0A3D2EZD7-F1
#
_entry.id   AF-A0A3D2EZD7-F1
#
_cell.length_a   1.000
_cell.length_b   1.000
_cell.length_c   1.000
_cell.angle_alpha   90.00
_cell.angle_beta   90.00
_cell.angle_gamma   90.00
#
_symmetry.space_group_name_H-M   'P 1'
#
loop_
_entity.id
_entity.type
_entity.pdbx_description
1 polymer ?
#
loop_
_entity_poly.entity_id
_entity_poly.type
_entity_poly.pdbx_seq_one_letter_code
_entity_poly.pdbx_strand_id
1 'polypeptide(L)'
;MAFELPPGLRERMKKAKKKMSPAAYEKLRERVKGPEDLEKELGHMEHLANLQFNMESEPRVKEKLKEKIKEDIESAGVEEVLEGNIEGDFDVSIEENPDTHEDQLVVAPEGNVSEKIVIKPAYSEQYIAQFSNGSEGS
;
A
#
# COMPACT_ATOMS: atom_id res chain seq x y z
N MET A 1 19.05 7.57 -18.23
CA MET A 1 20.22 8.01 -17.46
C MET A 1 20.95 6.77 -16.99
N ALA A 2 22.22 6.55 -17.37
CA ALA A 2 22.95 5.35 -16.98
C ALA A 2 23.49 5.52 -15.54
N PHE A 3 23.10 4.64 -14.62
CA PHE A 3 23.58 4.65 -13.25
C PHE A 3 25.06 4.25 -13.22
N GLU A 4 25.96 5.24 -13.19
CA GLU A 4 27.40 4.98 -13.09
C GLU A 4 27.72 4.46 -11.68
N LEU A 5 28.01 3.17 -11.60
CA LEU A 5 28.40 2.51 -10.35
C LEU A 5 29.74 3.10 -9.84
N PRO A 6 29.85 3.43 -8.54
CA PRO A 6 31.03 4.09 -8.00
C PRO A 6 32.32 3.29 -8.20
N PRO A 7 33.47 3.97 -8.40
CA PRO A 7 34.75 3.32 -8.63
C PRO A 7 35.11 2.40 -7.46
N GLY A 8 35.41 1.14 -7.76
CA GLY A 8 35.68 0.08 -6.77
C GLY A 8 34.50 -0.86 -6.48
N LEU A 9 33.25 -0.46 -6.76
CA LEU A 9 32.08 -1.33 -6.57
C LEU A 9 32.07 -2.48 -7.60
N ARG A 10 32.44 -2.19 -8.86
CA ARG A 10 32.61 -3.20 -9.92
C ARG A 10 33.66 -4.25 -9.56
N GLU A 11 34.75 -3.84 -8.92
CA GLU A 11 35.85 -4.73 -8.54
C GLU A 11 35.50 -5.57 -7.30
N ARG A 12 34.80 -4.96 -6.34
CA ARG A 12 34.19 -5.66 -5.20
C ARG A 12 33.15 -6.68 -5.65
N MET A 13 32.27 -6.34 -6.60
CA MET A 13 31.29 -7.27 -7.17
C MET A 13 31.94 -8.41 -7.94
N LYS A 14 33.02 -8.16 -8.71
CA LYS A 14 33.79 -9.23 -9.37
C LYS A 14 34.43 -10.17 -8.34
N LYS A 15 35.02 -9.65 -7.27
CA LYS A 15 35.60 -10.46 -6.18
C LYS A 15 34.53 -11.22 -5.38
N ALA A 16 33.37 -10.62 -5.12
CA ALA A 16 32.25 -11.27 -4.45
C ALA A 16 31.62 -12.38 -5.31
N LYS A 17 31.40 -12.12 -6.60
CA LYS A 17 30.99 -13.14 -7.59
C LYS A 17 31.96 -14.32 -7.66
N LYS A 18 33.26 -14.06 -7.53
CA LYS A 18 34.29 -15.11 -7.56
C LYS A 18 34.35 -15.93 -6.27
N LYS A 19 33.82 -15.40 -5.15
CA LYS A 19 33.79 -16.06 -3.84
C LYS A 19 32.45 -16.75 -3.53
N MET A 20 31.36 -16.34 -4.17
CA MET A 20 30.05 -17.00 -4.07
C MET A 20 29.94 -18.09 -5.14
N SER A 21 29.40 -19.25 -4.75
CA SER A 21 28.99 -20.27 -5.72
C SER A 21 27.94 -19.66 -6.67
N PRO A 22 27.95 -19.98 -7.99
CA PRO A 22 26.95 -19.50 -8.94
C PRO A 22 25.50 -19.60 -8.44
N ALA A 23 25.18 -20.72 -7.79
CA ALA A 23 23.87 -20.97 -7.18
C ALA A 23 23.50 -20.01 -6.04
N ALA A 24 24.48 -19.48 -5.29
CA ALA A 24 24.23 -18.48 -4.26
C ALA A 24 23.98 -17.09 -4.83
N TYR A 25 24.57 -16.78 -5.99
CA TYR A 25 24.36 -15.53 -6.71
C TYR A 25 23.02 -15.52 -7.46
N GLU A 26 22.61 -16.66 -8.01
CA GLU A 26 21.27 -16.86 -8.60
C GLU A 26 20.17 -16.70 -7.54
N LYS A 27 20.31 -17.37 -6.38
CA LYS A 27 19.39 -17.19 -5.24
C LYS A 27 19.31 -15.75 -4.72
N LEU A 28 20.40 -14.99 -4.83
CA LEU A 28 20.41 -13.57 -4.46
C LEU A 28 19.69 -12.72 -5.49
N ARG A 29 19.83 -13.03 -6.78
CA ARG A 29 19.11 -12.36 -7.87
C ARG A 29 17.61 -12.66 -7.84
N GLU A 30 17.22 -13.87 -7.49
CA GLU A 30 15.81 -14.24 -7.27
C GLU A 30 15.18 -13.48 -6.09
N ARG A 31 15.99 -13.04 -5.11
CA ARG A 31 15.51 -12.31 -3.92
C ARG A 31 15.43 -10.80 -4.09
N VAL A 32 16.02 -10.24 -5.15
CA VAL A 32 15.99 -8.79 -5.39
C VAL A 32 14.84 -8.50 -6.34
N LYS A 33 13.85 -7.75 -5.87
CA LYS A 33 12.70 -7.31 -6.67
C LYS A 33 13.19 -6.59 -7.94
N GLY A 34 12.50 -6.84 -9.06
CA GLY A 34 12.80 -6.18 -10.32
C GLY A 34 12.54 -4.69 -10.26
N PRO A 35 13.17 -3.88 -11.13
CA PRO A 35 12.88 -2.45 -11.20
C PRO A 35 11.39 -2.18 -11.50
N GLU A 36 10.75 -2.99 -12.35
CA GLU A 36 9.33 -2.85 -12.68
C GLU A 36 8.41 -3.14 -11.49
N ASP A 37 8.75 -4.12 -10.64
CA ASP A 37 8.02 -4.39 -9.40
C ASP A 37 8.15 -3.23 -8.42
N LEU A 38 9.36 -2.68 -8.28
CA LEU A 38 9.60 -1.51 -7.42
C LEU A 38 8.83 -0.27 -7.90
N GLU A 39 8.74 -0.04 -9.21
CA GLU A 39 7.96 1.07 -9.75
C GLU A 39 6.47 0.93 -9.44
N LYS A 40 5.91 -0.29 -9.48
CA LYS A 40 4.53 -0.54 -9.10
C LYS A 40 4.29 -0.29 -7.61
N GLU A 41 5.18 -0.79 -6.76
CA GLU A 41 5.08 -0.59 -5.31
C GLU A 41 5.19 0.89 -4.93
N LEU A 42 6.14 1.61 -5.53
CA LEU A 42 6.29 3.05 -5.31
C LEU A 42 5.06 3.83 -5.75
N GLY A 43 4.47 3.49 -6.91
CA GLY A 43 3.23 4.11 -7.37
C GLY A 43 2.07 3.85 -6.41
N HIS A 44 1.95 2.62 -5.90
CA HIS A 44 0.92 2.28 -4.91
C HIS A 44 1.09 3.07 -3.60
N MET A 45 2.31 3.14 -3.07
CA MET A 45 2.64 3.91 -1.87
C MET A 45 2.36 5.40 -2.07
N GLU A 46 2.69 5.95 -3.24
CA GLU A 46 2.40 7.35 -3.58
C GLU A 46 0.90 7.64 -3.56
N HIS A 47 0.08 6.75 -4.13
CA HIS A 47 -1.37 6.95 -4.16
C HIS A 47 -1.99 6.86 -2.76
N LEU A 48 -1.50 5.95 -1.90
CA LEU A 48 -1.92 5.86 -0.50
C LEU A 48 -1.54 7.10 0.30
N ALA A 49 -0.30 7.58 0.15
CA ALA A 49 0.16 8.80 0.80
C ALA A 49 -0.67 10.03 0.37
N ASN A 50 -1.01 10.12 -0.91
CA ASN A 50 -1.89 11.18 -1.42
C ASN A 50 -3.31 11.05 -0.84
N LEU A 51 -3.86 9.84 -0.77
CA LEU A 51 -5.17 9.62 -0.15
C LEU A 51 -5.15 10.01 1.33
N GLN A 52 -4.10 9.64 2.07
CA GLN A 52 -3.93 10.02 3.47
C GLN A 52 -3.91 11.55 3.62
N PHE A 53 -3.08 12.22 2.83
CA PHE A 53 -3.01 13.68 2.82
C PHE A 53 -4.36 14.33 2.51
N ASN A 54 -5.11 13.81 1.54
CA ASN A 54 -6.44 14.32 1.19
C ASN A 54 -7.44 14.12 2.35
N MET A 55 -7.40 12.98 3.03
CA MET A 55 -8.26 12.71 4.19
C MET A 55 -7.95 13.63 5.37
N GLU A 56 -6.67 13.94 5.60
CA GLU A 56 -6.24 14.85 6.67
C GLU A 56 -6.52 16.33 6.35
N SER A 57 -6.37 16.71 5.08
CA SER A 57 -6.54 18.09 4.61
C SER A 57 -8.01 18.46 4.36
N GLU A 58 -8.81 17.52 3.86
CA GLU A 58 -10.19 17.72 3.48
C GLU A 58 -11.11 16.68 4.16
N PRO A 59 -11.79 17.03 5.27
CA PRO A 59 -12.63 16.08 6.01
C PRO A 59 -13.75 15.48 5.14
N ARG A 60 -14.19 16.21 4.12
CA ARG A 60 -15.19 15.75 3.15
C ARG A 60 -14.72 14.53 2.34
N VAL A 61 -13.42 14.39 2.08
CA VAL A 61 -12.87 13.23 1.37
C VAL A 61 -13.01 11.99 2.26
N LYS A 62 -12.67 12.13 3.54
CA LYS A 62 -12.84 11.05 4.54
C LYS A 62 -14.30 10.65 4.71
N GLU A 63 -15.22 11.62 4.79
CA GLU A 63 -16.66 11.35 4.89
C GLU A 63 -17.19 10.60 3.66
N LYS A 64 -16.82 11.03 2.45
CA LYS A 64 -17.23 10.34 1.21
C LYS A 64 -16.66 8.94 1.10
N LEU A 65 -15.39 8.75 1.49
CA LEU A 65 -14.76 7.43 1.50
C LEU A 65 -15.50 6.49 2.46
N LYS A 66 -15.83 6.98 3.65
CA LYS A 66 -16.62 6.25 4.65
C LYS A 66 -18.02 5.89 4.13
N GLU A 67 -18.74 6.84 3.52
CA GLU A 67 -20.04 6.56 2.88
C GLU A 67 -19.91 5.49 1.79
N LYS A 68 -18.87 5.57 0.96
CA LYS A 68 -18.66 4.61 -0.12
C LYS A 68 -18.39 3.20 0.41
N ILE A 69 -17.51 3.07 1.40
CA ILE A 69 -17.24 1.79 2.07
C ILE A 69 -18.53 1.22 2.68
N LYS A 70 -19.36 2.06 3.29
CA LYS A 70 -20.64 1.64 3.86
C LYS A 70 -21.61 1.12 2.78
N GLU A 71 -21.73 1.83 1.67
CA GLU A 71 -22.53 1.40 0.51
C GLU A 71 -22.05 0.04 -0.03
N ASP A 72 -20.73 -0.15 -0.14
CA ASP A 72 -20.15 -1.40 -0.63
C ASP A 72 -20.34 -2.56 0.36
N ILE A 73 -20.25 -2.31 1.67
CA ILE A 73 -20.58 -3.30 2.71
C ILE A 73 -22.06 -3.68 2.64
N GLU A 74 -22.97 -2.71 2.46
CA GLU A 74 -24.41 -2.98 2.35
C GLU A 74 -24.76 -3.74 1.05
N SER A 75 -24.02 -3.49 -0.03
CA SER A 75 -24.31 -4.05 -1.36
C SER A 75 -23.65 -5.43 -1.61
N ALA A 76 -22.37 -5.57 -1.27
CA ALA A 76 -21.58 -6.79 -1.53
C ALA A 76 -21.46 -7.68 -0.28
N GLY A 77 -21.64 -7.12 0.91
CA GLY A 77 -21.46 -7.79 2.19
C GLY A 77 -20.11 -7.50 2.83
N VAL A 78 -20.07 -7.51 4.16
CA VAL A 78 -18.87 -7.18 4.96
C VAL A 78 -17.68 -8.08 4.62
N GLU A 79 -17.95 -9.37 4.36
CA GLU A 79 -16.92 -10.36 4.05
C GLU A 79 -16.25 -10.11 2.69
N GLU A 80 -16.89 -9.41 1.76
CA GLU A 80 -16.31 -9.10 0.45
C GLU A 80 -15.41 -7.85 0.52
N VAL A 81 -15.73 -6.91 1.41
CA VAL A 81 -15.03 -5.62 1.52
C VAL A 81 -13.89 -5.65 2.55
N LEU A 82 -14.08 -6.37 3.66
CA LEU A 82 -13.19 -6.37 4.81
C LEU A 82 -12.59 -7.76 5.06
N GLU A 83 -11.38 -7.80 5.64
CA GLU A 83 -10.76 -9.05 6.13
C GLU A 83 -11.33 -9.51 7.49
N GLY A 84 -12.27 -8.76 8.06
CA GLY A 84 -12.92 -9.05 9.33
C GLY A 84 -14.36 -8.54 9.35
N ASN A 85 -14.99 -8.63 10.52
CA ASN A 85 -16.34 -8.13 10.72
C ASN A 85 -16.31 -6.82 11.50
N ILE A 86 -17.17 -5.87 11.13
CA ILE A 86 -17.30 -4.59 11.80
C ILE A 86 -18.76 -4.38 12.20
N GLU A 87 -18.98 -3.96 13.44
CA GLU A 87 -20.30 -3.66 13.97
C GLU A 87 -20.46 -2.17 14.26
N GLY A 88 -21.53 -1.57 13.72
CA GLY A 88 -21.87 -0.18 13.98
C GLY A 88 -21.13 0.81 13.09
N ASP A 89 -20.92 2.01 13.61
CA ASP A 89 -20.26 3.10 12.89
C ASP A 89 -18.73 2.98 13.01
N PHE A 90 -18.00 3.47 12.02
CA PHE A 90 -16.56 3.26 11.91
C PHE A 90 -15.83 4.48 11.35
N ASP A 91 -14.57 4.61 11.68
CA ASP A 91 -13.65 5.59 11.13
C ASP A 91 -12.69 4.91 10.15
N VAL A 92 -12.21 5.67 9.16
CA VAL A 92 -11.31 5.17 8.11
C VAL A 92 -9.95 5.83 8.27
N SER A 93 -8.88 5.05 8.22
CA SER A 93 -7.51 5.56 8.30
C SER A 93 -6.58 4.74 7.41
N ILE A 94 -5.42 5.30 7.09
CA ILE A 94 -4.31 4.58 6.47
C ILE A 94 -3.26 4.33 7.54
N GLU A 95 -2.82 3.09 7.67
CA GLU A 95 -1.81 2.72 8.66
C GLU A 95 -0.81 1.72 8.11
N GLU A 96 0.42 1.79 8.63
CA GLU A 96 1.49 0.85 8.30
C GLU A 96 1.17 -0.53 8.90
N ASN A 97 1.26 -1.57 8.08
CA ASN A 97 1.27 -2.95 8.54
C ASN A 97 2.60 -3.25 9.27
N PRO A 98 2.59 -3.64 10.56
CA PRO A 98 3.82 -3.86 11.32
C PRO A 98 4.66 -5.05 10.81
N ASP A 99 4.05 -5.98 10.05
CA ASP A 99 4.73 -7.16 9.52
C ASP A 99 5.33 -6.92 8.14
N THR A 100 4.62 -6.19 7.27
CA THR A 100 5.08 -5.93 5.88
C THR A 100 5.72 -4.56 5.70
N HIS A 101 5.52 -3.64 6.64
CA HIS A 101 5.88 -2.22 6.54
C HIS A 101 5.26 -1.51 5.33
N GLU A 102 4.09 -1.99 4.90
CA GLU A 102 3.32 -1.39 3.82
C GLU A 102 2.11 -0.67 4.39
N ASP A 103 1.82 0.52 3.88
CA ASP A 103 0.62 1.26 4.21
C ASP A 103 -0.62 0.53 3.68
N GLN A 104 -1.66 0.46 4.50
CA GLN A 104 -2.92 -0.20 4.14
C GLN A 104 -4.11 0.60 4.66
N LEU A 105 -5.21 0.53 3.92
CA LEU A 105 -6.46 1.17 4.30
C LEU A 105 -7.18 0.30 5.34
N VAL A 106 -7.47 0.89 6.49
CA VAL A 106 -8.10 0.23 7.63
C VAL A 106 -9.36 0.95 8.07
N VAL A 107 -10.30 0.20 8.61
CA VAL A 107 -11.47 0.72 9.31
C VAL A 107 -11.36 0.37 10.79
N ALA A 108 -11.74 1.31 11.64
CA ALA A 108 -11.77 1.14 13.09
C ALA A 108 -13.18 1.48 13.61
N PRO A 109 -13.84 0.60 14.37
CA PRO A 109 -15.16 0.90 14.92
C PRO A 109 -15.11 2.09 15.88
N GLU A 110 -16.14 2.94 15.84
CA GLU A 110 -16.23 4.11 16.71
C GLU A 110 -16.19 3.70 18.19
N GLY A 111 -15.23 4.24 18.93
CA GLY A 111 -15.02 3.93 20.35
C GLY A 111 -14.08 2.76 20.63
N ASN A 112 -13.64 2.01 19.60
CA ASN A 112 -12.62 0.96 19.77
C ASN A 112 -11.54 1.06 18.69
N VAL A 113 -10.64 2.04 18.86
CA VAL A 113 -9.48 2.29 17.97
C VAL A 113 -8.42 1.18 17.98
N SER A 114 -8.55 0.19 18.87
CA SER A 114 -7.62 -0.94 18.95
C SER A 114 -7.97 -2.05 17.98
N GLU A 115 -9.23 -2.14 17.56
CA GLU A 115 -9.69 -3.13 16.60
C GLU A 115 -9.66 -2.51 15.20
N LYS A 116 -8.59 -2.79 14.46
CA LYS A 116 -8.38 -2.28 13.10
C LYS A 116 -8.61 -3.41 12.14
N ILE A 117 -9.49 -3.19 11.18
CA ILE A 117 -9.88 -4.18 10.20
C ILE A 117 -9.41 -3.70 8.84
N VAL A 118 -8.62 -4.53 8.17
CA VAL A 118 -8.05 -4.22 6.86
C VAL A 118 -9.12 -4.31 5.78
N ILE A 119 -9.14 -3.32 4.89
CA ILE A 119 -9.95 -3.37 3.67
C ILE A 119 -9.23 -4.26 2.67
N LYS A 120 -9.97 -5.18 2.04
CA LYS A 120 -9.39 -6.11 1.08
C LYS A 120 -8.75 -5.37 -0.11
N PRO A 121 -7.63 -5.87 -0.65
CA PRO A 121 -6.87 -5.19 -1.71
C PRO A 121 -7.73 -4.76 -2.90
N ALA A 122 -8.65 -5.62 -3.35
CA ALA A 122 -9.52 -5.34 -4.49
C ALA A 122 -10.37 -4.07 -4.32
N TYR A 123 -10.85 -3.79 -3.10
CA TYR A 123 -11.61 -2.58 -2.78
C TYR A 123 -10.67 -1.42 -2.45
N SER A 124 -9.56 -1.70 -1.76
CA SER A 124 -8.54 -0.70 -1.46
C SER A 124 -8.04 0.00 -2.74
N GLU A 125 -7.69 -0.76 -3.78
CA GLU A 125 -7.26 -0.24 -5.07
C GLU A 125 -8.32 0.63 -5.74
N GLN A 126 -9.60 0.25 -5.64
CA GLN A 126 -10.72 1.03 -6.19
C GLN A 126 -10.88 2.37 -5.47
N TYR A 127 -10.84 2.36 -4.14
CA TYR A 127 -10.96 3.58 -3.35
C TYR A 127 -9.77 4.50 -3.56
N ILE A 128 -8.55 3.95 -3.61
CA ILE A 128 -7.35 4.70 -3.93
C ILE A 128 -7.52 5.37 -5.31
N ALA A 129 -7.88 4.63 -6.35
CA ALA A 129 -8.06 5.21 -7.69
C ALA A 129 -9.13 6.32 -7.73
N GLN A 130 -10.19 6.21 -6.92
CA GLN A 130 -11.28 7.19 -6.87
C GLN A 130 -10.95 8.44 -6.06
N PHE A 131 -10.13 8.31 -5.00
CA PHE A 131 -9.92 9.37 -4.00
C PHE A 131 -8.46 9.87 -3.89
N SER A 132 -7.47 9.19 -4.49
CA SER A 132 -6.06 9.64 -4.49
C SER A 132 -5.81 10.76 -5.49
N ASN A 133 -6.53 10.77 -6.61
CA ASN A 133 -6.45 11.83 -7.61
C ASN A 133 -7.31 13.00 -7.13
N GLY A 134 -6.72 13.84 -6.29
CA GLY A 134 -7.29 15.15 -5.99
C GLY A 134 -7.52 15.91 -7.29
N SER A 135 -8.79 16.04 -7.68
CA SER A 135 -9.29 16.96 -8.71
C SER A 135 -8.69 16.85 -10.13
N GLU A 136 -9.28 16.00 -10.97
CA GLU A 136 -9.48 16.32 -12.40
C GLU A 136 -10.96 16.10 -12.74
N GLY A 137 -11.80 17.10 -12.48
CA GLY A 137 -13.23 16.97 -12.74
C GLY A 137 -14.10 18.05 -12.11
N SER A 138 -13.82 19.33 -12.37
CA SER A 138 -14.79 20.43 -12.32
C SER A 138 -14.34 21.54 -13.26
#